data_AF-A0A2K9MI90-F1
#
_entry.id   AF-A0A2K9MI90-F1
#
_cell.length_a   1.000
_cell.length_b   1.000
_cell.length_c   1.000
_cell.angle_alpha   90.00
_cell.angle_beta   90.00
_cell.angle_gamma   90.00
#
_symmetry.space_group_name_H-M   'P 1'
#
loop_
_entity.id
_entity.type
_entity.pdbx_description
1 polymer ?
#
loop_
_entity_poly.entity_id
_entity_poly.type
_entity_poly.pdbx_seq_one_letter_code
_entity_poly.pdbx_strand_id
1 'polypeptide(L)'
;MSSETNANTCDIRSLRPIYAHLRPSFQPRGQMRQRGVEIAWGFQIACRHEGSGPPRIRVSGWALAPDTATPAQVIRFREPSGQDHDFLPDRRRLDVLRALGIDATIKDPVAQCGILGEFETRATRLSVRISTGEQEFDIGTVEVKPQEVLAGQDGWLFLTGDTNDSLTQHCRDYRPASDWLAAWDRYFAAVETQPVGKTVFVVAPAKESVMPDRHPVPVRAKGPITHLLSRHPGHIIYPVERLGEARDLAYDRVDTHWTDFGGRIAAEQVLQEAGEELPPIPDLYHIATGRGDLGDKLAPPETALRASAAWPDTSRCVFENFVTHHGNIRIFRNDQAPLDRTVLLFGGSSANYMIRYLAAACRRLVSVWSTGAWDDEIIAHEQPDIVILQTNERFLVTPPAPRMNTFSMVARKIARGQTTPPPDVAAVMAGFAEAGEGWYVSRHPRLT
;
A
#
# COMPACT_ATOMS: atom_id res chain seq x y z
N MET A 1 -47.14 -18.35 -25.87
CA MET A 1 -47.50 -18.95 -24.57
C MET A 1 -46.28 -19.75 -24.14
N SER A 2 -45.37 -19.15 -23.39
CA SER A 2 -45.41 -19.07 -21.92
C SER A 2 -45.46 -20.48 -21.31
N SER A 3 -44.55 -20.91 -20.46
CA SER A 3 -43.51 -20.21 -19.73
C SER A 3 -42.65 -21.24 -18.99
N GLU A 4 -41.43 -20.81 -18.64
CA GLU A 4 -40.85 -20.94 -17.29
C GLU A 4 -40.15 -22.28 -16.93
N THR A 5 -38.80 -22.27 -16.89
CA THR A 5 -37.94 -22.00 -15.69
C THR A 5 -38.05 -23.12 -14.65
N ASN A 6 -36.98 -23.86 -14.33
CA ASN A 6 -35.94 -23.57 -13.32
C ASN A 6 -35.18 -24.90 -13.11
N ALA A 7 -33.92 -25.02 -12.71
CA ALA A 7 -32.83 -24.10 -12.44
C ALA A 7 -31.52 -24.92 -12.37
N ASN A 8 -30.44 -24.32 -12.88
CA ASN A 8 -29.04 -24.46 -12.46
C ASN A 8 -28.42 -25.86 -12.36
N THR A 9 -27.95 -26.35 -13.51
CA THR A 9 -26.61 -26.96 -13.59
C THR A 9 -25.58 -25.93 -13.09
N CYS A 10 -25.06 -26.10 -11.88
CA CYS A 10 -23.91 -25.33 -11.40
C CYS A 10 -22.65 -26.19 -11.49
N ASP A 11 -21.93 -25.97 -12.58
CA ASP A 11 -20.54 -26.33 -12.82
C ASP A 11 -19.67 -25.57 -11.79
N ILE A 12 -19.30 -26.20 -10.66
CA ILE A 12 -18.48 -25.56 -9.63
C ILE A 12 -17.00 -25.71 -9.98
N ARG A 13 -16.56 -24.82 -10.86
CA ARG A 13 -15.18 -24.31 -10.88
C ARG A 13 -14.94 -23.49 -9.61
N SER A 14 -14.17 -24.01 -8.66
CA SER A 14 -13.04 -23.29 -8.05
C SER A 14 -12.38 -24.11 -6.93
N LEU A 15 -11.63 -25.13 -7.34
CA LEU A 15 -10.46 -25.54 -6.56
C LEU A 15 -9.51 -24.35 -6.50
N ARG A 16 -9.38 -23.69 -5.35
CA ARG A 16 -8.24 -22.81 -5.07
C ARG A 16 -7.42 -23.46 -3.96
N PRO A 17 -6.12 -23.74 -4.17
CA PRO A 17 -5.19 -23.93 -3.07
C PRO A 17 -5.31 -22.74 -2.10
N ILE A 18 -5.09 -22.96 -0.79
CA ILE A 18 -4.85 -21.82 0.11
C ILE A 18 -3.57 -21.12 -0.38
N TYR A 19 -3.75 -20.10 -1.21
CA TYR A 19 -2.78 -19.05 -1.47
C TYR A 19 -3.13 -17.94 -0.50
N ALA A 20 -2.60 -18.05 0.71
CA ALA A 20 -2.88 -17.11 1.77
C ALA A 20 -1.66 -16.27 2.08
N HIS A 21 -1.81 -14.96 1.86
CA HIS A 21 -0.88 -13.98 2.36
C HIS A 21 -1.10 -13.83 3.87
N LEU A 22 -0.07 -14.10 4.68
CA LEU A 22 -0.10 -13.72 6.09
C LEU A 22 -0.15 -12.19 6.18
N ARG A 23 -1.37 -11.66 6.25
CA ARG A 23 -1.66 -10.39 6.91
C ARG A 23 -1.66 -10.62 8.43
N PRO A 24 -1.50 -9.57 9.25
CA PRO A 24 -1.33 -9.66 10.71
C PRO A 24 -2.30 -10.57 11.48
N SER A 25 -3.48 -10.86 10.95
CA SER A 25 -4.24 -12.05 11.32
C SER A 25 -4.84 -12.66 10.07
N PHE A 26 -4.51 -13.93 9.80
CA PHE A 26 -5.11 -14.72 8.73
C PHE A 26 -5.98 -15.80 9.36
N GLN A 27 -7.27 -15.82 9.01
CA GLN A 27 -8.23 -16.80 9.52
C GLN A 27 -8.72 -17.77 8.41
N PRO A 28 -7.90 -18.73 7.95
CA PRO A 28 -8.37 -19.71 6.99
C PRO A 28 -9.44 -20.57 7.64
N ARG A 29 -10.58 -20.69 6.99
CA ARG A 29 -11.61 -21.68 7.30
C ARG A 29 -11.94 -22.44 6.02
N GLY A 30 -12.13 -23.74 6.15
CA GLY A 30 -12.41 -24.57 4.98
C GLY A 30 -12.88 -25.96 5.36
N GLN A 31 -13.38 -26.65 4.34
CA GLN A 31 -13.73 -28.05 4.37
C GLN A 31 -13.11 -28.72 3.15
N MET A 32 -12.63 -29.95 3.31
CA MET A 32 -12.06 -30.75 2.23
C MET A 32 -12.49 -32.20 2.41
N ARG A 33 -12.95 -32.82 1.32
CA ARG A 33 -13.25 -34.26 1.29
C ARG A 33 -12.25 -34.97 0.40
N GLN A 34 -11.61 -36.01 0.92
CA GLN A 34 -10.66 -36.84 0.18
C GLN A 34 -10.81 -38.29 0.64
N ARG A 35 -10.88 -39.23 -0.32
CA ARG A 35 -11.07 -40.67 -0.07
C ARG A 35 -12.23 -41.00 0.88
N GLY A 36 -13.33 -40.24 0.76
CA GLY A 36 -14.55 -40.44 1.56
C GLY A 36 -14.57 -39.74 2.91
N VAL A 37 -13.42 -39.28 3.43
CA VAL A 37 -13.33 -38.56 4.70
C VAL A 37 -13.37 -37.05 4.47
N GLU A 38 -14.22 -36.35 5.22
CA GLU A 38 -14.26 -34.89 5.27
C GLU A 38 -13.49 -34.36 6.48
N ILE A 39 -12.73 -33.28 6.28
CA ILE A 39 -12.10 -32.51 7.34
C ILE A 39 -12.54 -31.05 7.25
N ALA A 40 -12.90 -30.47 8.39
CA ALA A 40 -13.20 -29.05 8.56
C ALA A 40 -12.13 -28.41 9.47
N TRP A 41 -11.76 -27.16 9.18
CA TRP A 41 -10.78 -26.43 10.00
C TRP A 41 -11.06 -24.94 10.07
N GLY A 42 -10.47 -24.31 11.09
CA GLY A 42 -10.42 -22.87 11.25
C GLY A 42 -9.20 -22.45 12.05
N PHE A 43 -8.22 -21.82 11.39
CA PHE A 43 -7.00 -21.34 12.06
C PHE A 43 -6.99 -19.83 12.22
N GLN A 44 -6.09 -19.35 13.06
CA GLN A 44 -5.59 -17.99 13.13
C GLN A 44 -4.08 -18.10 13.22
N ILE A 45 -3.38 -17.58 12.20
CA ILE A 45 -1.92 -17.60 12.12
C ILE A 45 -1.43 -16.16 12.19
N ALA A 46 -0.48 -15.90 13.09
CA ALA A 46 0.17 -14.60 13.25
C ALA A 46 1.68 -14.79 13.24
N CYS A 47 2.39 -13.82 12.68
CA CYS A 47 3.86 -13.79 12.65
C CYS A 47 4.33 -12.60 13.49
N ARG A 48 5.26 -12.83 14.41
CA ARG A 48 5.93 -11.79 15.19
C ARG A 48 7.43 -11.83 14.91
N HIS A 49 8.01 -10.66 14.72
CA HIS A 49 9.45 -10.50 14.56
C HIS A 49 10.01 -9.90 15.86
N GLU A 50 10.85 -10.65 16.57
CA GLU A 50 11.50 -10.22 17.81
C GLU A 50 13.00 -10.03 17.54
N GLY A 51 13.44 -8.77 17.40
CA GLY A 51 14.85 -8.44 17.16
C GLY A 51 15.38 -9.00 15.82
N SER A 52 16.60 -9.53 15.83
CA SER A 52 17.27 -10.11 14.65
C SER A 52 17.12 -11.63 14.53
N GLY A 53 16.32 -12.25 15.40
CA GLY A 53 16.05 -13.69 15.41
C GLY A 53 15.14 -14.14 14.25
N PRO A 54 14.97 -15.46 14.06
CA PRO A 54 13.92 -15.97 13.17
C PRO A 54 12.53 -15.49 13.63
N PRO A 55 11.59 -15.21 12.72
CA PRO A 55 10.22 -14.88 13.10
C PRO A 55 9.58 -16.01 13.91
N ARG A 56 8.79 -15.61 14.91
CA ARG A 56 7.95 -16.51 15.69
C ARG A 56 6.54 -16.55 15.10
N ILE A 57 6.12 -17.72 14.68
CA ILE A 57 4.79 -18.00 14.14
C ILE A 57 3.91 -18.52 15.27
N ARG A 58 2.84 -17.80 15.56
CA ARG A 58 1.79 -18.22 16.48
C ARG A 58 0.63 -18.81 15.69
N VAL A 59 0.22 -20.01 16.07
CA VAL A 59 -0.92 -20.72 15.49
C VAL A 59 -1.95 -20.97 16.57
N SER A 60 -3.19 -20.59 16.31
CA SER A 60 -4.34 -21.04 17.09
C SER A 60 -5.46 -21.48 16.16
N GLY A 61 -6.41 -22.26 16.66
CA GLY A 61 -7.55 -22.66 15.84
C GLY A 61 -8.10 -24.02 16.19
N TRP A 62 -8.62 -24.73 15.19
CA TRP A 62 -9.20 -26.06 15.34
C TRP A 62 -9.22 -26.84 14.02
N ALA A 63 -9.26 -28.17 14.12
CA ALA A 63 -9.54 -29.07 13.00
C ALA A 63 -10.24 -30.35 13.48
N LEU A 64 -11.30 -30.76 12.77
CA LEU A 64 -12.05 -32.00 13.05
C LEU A 64 -12.80 -32.52 11.82
N ALA A 65 -13.07 -33.82 11.79
CA ALA A 65 -13.92 -34.47 10.81
C ALA A 65 -15.39 -34.36 11.24
N PRO A 66 -16.25 -33.59 10.52
CA PRO A 66 -17.61 -33.33 10.97
C PRO A 66 -18.49 -34.59 10.97
N ASP A 67 -18.34 -35.45 9.96
CA ASP A 67 -19.16 -36.68 9.80
C ASP A 67 -19.02 -37.65 10.98
N THR A 68 -17.82 -37.74 11.55
CA THR A 68 -17.48 -38.68 12.63
C THR A 68 -17.23 -38.00 13.96
N ALA A 69 -17.37 -36.66 14.02
CA ALA A 69 -16.97 -35.82 15.13
C ALA A 69 -15.55 -36.15 15.67
N THR A 70 -14.61 -36.52 14.80
CA THR A 70 -13.26 -36.94 15.21
C THR A 70 -12.28 -35.76 15.07
N PRO A 71 -11.59 -35.33 16.14
CA PRO A 71 -10.56 -34.31 16.03
C PRO A 71 -9.44 -34.73 15.09
N ALA A 72 -8.76 -33.74 14.50
CA ALA A 72 -7.45 -34.01 13.93
C ALA A 72 -6.50 -34.55 15.02
N GLN A 73 -5.59 -35.44 14.62
CA GLN A 73 -4.52 -35.92 15.50
C GLN A 73 -3.31 -34.99 15.44
N VAL A 74 -2.98 -34.48 14.25
CA VAL A 74 -1.84 -33.59 14.04
C VAL A 74 -2.20 -32.50 13.03
N ILE A 75 -1.85 -31.26 13.34
CA ILE A 75 -1.79 -30.16 12.38
C ILE A 75 -0.31 -29.82 12.19
N ARG A 76 0.21 -30.02 10.99
CA ARG A 76 1.64 -29.94 10.67
C ARG A 76 1.93 -28.76 9.77
N PHE A 77 2.93 -27.98 10.14
CA PHE A 77 3.56 -26.97 9.28
C PHE A 77 4.91 -27.51 8.85
N ARG A 78 5.07 -27.76 7.54
CA ARG A 78 6.30 -28.33 6.98
C ARG A 78 7.05 -27.29 6.15
N GLU A 79 8.32 -27.11 6.49
CA GLU A 79 9.27 -26.29 5.75
C GLU A 79 9.73 -26.96 4.44
N PRO A 80 10.21 -26.19 3.45
CA PRO A 80 10.82 -26.74 2.24
C PRO A 80 12.09 -27.55 2.53
N SER A 81 12.74 -27.27 3.66
CA SER A 81 13.88 -28.04 4.19
C SER A 81 13.51 -29.45 4.63
N GLY A 82 12.21 -29.74 4.82
CA GLY A 82 11.69 -30.98 5.38
C GLY A 82 11.48 -30.94 6.90
N GLN A 83 11.79 -29.83 7.58
CA GLN A 83 11.51 -29.67 9.00
C GLN A 83 10.00 -29.54 9.26
N ASP A 84 9.50 -30.28 10.25
CA ASP A 84 8.10 -30.31 10.67
C ASP A 84 7.89 -29.58 12.00
N HIS A 85 6.80 -28.82 12.08
CA HIS A 85 6.30 -28.17 13.29
C HIS A 85 4.87 -28.67 13.53
N ASP A 86 4.71 -29.57 14.50
CA ASP A 86 3.48 -30.31 14.75
C ASP A 86 2.69 -29.75 15.94
N PHE A 87 1.38 -29.60 15.75
CA PHE A 87 0.43 -29.21 16.78
C PHE A 87 -0.58 -30.32 17.01
N LEU A 88 -0.65 -30.80 18.25
CA LEU A 88 -1.64 -31.78 18.68
C LEU A 88 -2.87 -31.04 19.21
N PRO A 89 -4.09 -31.30 18.69
CA PRO A 89 -5.30 -30.73 19.25
C PRO A 89 -5.53 -31.21 20.68
N ASP A 90 -5.47 -30.27 21.63
CA ASP A 90 -5.61 -30.51 23.07
C ASP A 90 -6.61 -29.56 23.73
N ARG A 91 -7.10 -28.56 23.00
CA ARG A 91 -7.97 -27.50 23.55
C ARG A 91 -9.43 -27.75 23.29
N ARG A 92 -10.22 -27.56 24.34
CA ARG A 92 -11.68 -27.68 24.28
C ARG A 92 -12.32 -26.55 23.46
N ARG A 93 -13.11 -26.89 22.43
CA ARG A 93 -13.78 -25.94 21.52
C ARG A 93 -15.27 -26.26 21.32
N LEU A 94 -16.07 -26.05 22.36
CA LEU A 94 -17.53 -26.26 22.32
C LEU A 94 -18.26 -25.30 21.37
N ASP A 95 -17.68 -24.12 21.15
CA ASP A 95 -18.16 -23.15 20.15
C ASP A 95 -18.12 -23.73 18.74
N VAL A 96 -17.09 -24.50 18.41
CA VAL A 96 -16.93 -25.14 17.09
C VAL A 96 -17.95 -26.26 16.92
N LEU A 97 -18.12 -27.13 17.92
CA LEU A 97 -19.11 -28.22 17.85
C LEU A 97 -20.52 -27.68 17.62
N ARG A 98 -20.91 -26.64 18.37
CA ARG A 98 -22.20 -25.95 18.19
C ARG A 98 -22.35 -25.35 16.79
N ALA A 99 -21.31 -24.71 16.27
CA ALA A 99 -21.33 -24.11 14.94
C ALA A 99 -21.47 -25.15 13.82
N LEU A 100 -20.99 -26.37 14.04
CA LEU A 100 -21.10 -27.48 13.09
C LEU A 100 -22.35 -28.35 13.32
N GLY A 101 -23.23 -28.00 14.26
CA GLY A 101 -24.42 -28.80 14.57
C GLY A 101 -24.11 -30.13 15.24
N ILE A 102 -22.91 -30.30 15.81
CA ILE A 102 -22.48 -31.50 16.51
C ILE A 102 -22.95 -31.40 17.98
N ASP A 103 -23.62 -32.44 18.48
CA ASP A 103 -24.17 -32.47 19.83
C ASP A 103 -23.08 -32.20 20.89
N ALA A 104 -23.30 -31.20 21.75
CA ALA A 104 -22.37 -30.77 22.77
C ALA A 104 -22.30 -31.71 23.99
N THR A 105 -23.14 -32.75 24.04
CA THR A 105 -23.09 -33.82 25.07
C THR A 105 -21.97 -34.84 24.85
N ILE A 106 -21.23 -34.73 23.74
CA ILE A 106 -20.17 -35.66 23.34
C ILE A 106 -18.91 -35.50 24.21
N LYS A 107 -18.31 -36.66 24.57
CA LYS A 107 -17.18 -36.86 25.50
C LYS A 107 -15.88 -36.12 25.10
N ASP A 108 -14.97 -36.01 26.08
CA ASP A 108 -13.73 -35.22 26.07
C ASP A 108 -12.82 -35.28 24.82
N PRO A 109 -12.60 -36.41 24.10
CA PRO A 109 -11.69 -36.35 22.95
C PRO A 109 -12.25 -35.47 21.83
N VAL A 110 -13.56 -35.53 21.54
CA VAL A 110 -14.17 -34.76 20.44
C VAL A 110 -14.09 -33.26 20.65
N ALA A 111 -14.26 -32.83 21.90
CA ALA A 111 -14.22 -31.42 22.23
C ALA A 111 -12.78 -30.84 22.14
N GLN A 112 -11.74 -31.69 22.20
CA GLN A 112 -10.32 -31.31 22.09
C GLN A 112 -9.84 -31.13 20.65
N CYS A 113 -10.62 -30.44 19.81
CA CYS A 113 -10.23 -30.17 18.43
C CYS A 113 -9.41 -28.89 18.24
N GLY A 114 -9.14 -28.13 19.31
CA GLY A 114 -8.44 -26.86 19.25
C GLY A 114 -6.93 -26.95 19.46
N ILE A 115 -6.19 -26.01 18.84
CA ILE A 115 -4.74 -25.84 19.03
C ILE A 115 -4.39 -24.42 19.48
N LEU A 116 -3.29 -24.29 20.22
CA LEU A 116 -2.55 -23.04 20.41
C LEU A 116 -1.07 -23.39 20.62
N GLY A 117 -0.19 -22.79 19.83
CA GLY A 117 1.23 -22.86 20.08
C GLY A 117 2.02 -21.94 19.17
N GLU A 118 3.33 -21.98 19.31
CA GLU A 118 4.26 -21.11 18.60
C GLU A 118 5.50 -21.89 18.16
N PHE A 119 6.11 -21.47 17.05
CA PHE A 119 7.37 -22.02 16.56
C PHE A 119 8.18 -20.94 15.83
N GLU A 120 9.48 -21.14 15.70
CA GLU A 120 10.37 -20.23 14.98
C GLU A 120 10.79 -20.85 13.65
N THR A 121 10.82 -20.05 12.59
CA THR A 121 11.25 -20.52 11.28
C THR A 121 11.88 -19.39 10.46
N ARG A 122 12.83 -19.72 9.60
CA ARG A 122 13.32 -18.79 8.55
C ARG A 122 12.72 -19.09 7.18
N ALA A 123 11.90 -20.15 7.07
CA ALA A 123 11.24 -20.50 5.83
C ALA A 123 10.24 -19.39 5.47
N THR A 124 10.29 -18.93 4.23
CA THR A 124 9.34 -17.96 3.68
C THR A 124 8.03 -18.60 3.24
N ARG A 125 7.96 -19.93 3.27
CA ARG A 125 6.83 -20.73 2.79
C ARG A 125 6.74 -22.01 3.60
N LEU A 126 5.55 -22.34 4.09
CA LEU A 126 5.25 -23.55 4.85
C LEU A 126 4.06 -24.27 4.21
N SER A 127 4.14 -25.58 4.00
CA SER A 127 2.94 -26.36 3.69
C SER A 127 2.20 -26.71 4.98
N VAL A 128 0.86 -26.67 4.94
CA VAL A 128 0.01 -26.99 6.10
C VAL A 128 -0.75 -28.26 5.81
N ARG A 129 -0.65 -29.21 6.74
CA ARG A 129 -1.29 -30.52 6.61
C ARG A 129 -2.06 -30.86 7.86
N ILE A 130 -3.16 -31.57 7.70
CA ILE A 130 -3.98 -32.08 8.81
C ILE A 130 -4.00 -33.60 8.71
N SER A 131 -3.69 -34.28 9.81
CA SER A 131 -3.77 -35.73 9.91
C SER A 131 -4.92 -36.14 10.82
N THR A 132 -5.73 -37.09 10.39
CA THR A 132 -6.76 -37.78 11.21
C THR A 132 -6.27 -39.15 11.70
N GLY A 133 -4.99 -39.47 11.51
CA GLY A 133 -4.39 -40.78 11.81
C GLY A 133 -4.40 -41.71 10.60
N GLU A 134 -5.57 -41.90 9.98
CA GLU A 134 -5.72 -42.76 8.80
C GLU A 134 -5.37 -42.03 7.49
N GLN A 135 -5.44 -40.70 7.50
CA GLN A 135 -5.27 -39.89 6.31
C GLN A 135 -4.63 -38.54 6.63
N GLU A 136 -3.84 -38.03 5.68
CA GLU A 136 -3.27 -36.69 5.68
C GLU A 136 -3.94 -35.85 4.58
N PHE A 137 -4.28 -34.61 4.91
CA PHE A 137 -4.90 -33.62 4.05
C PHE A 137 -3.92 -32.46 3.85
N ASP A 138 -3.49 -32.22 2.62
CA ASP A 138 -2.76 -31.01 2.27
C ASP A 138 -3.77 -29.88 2.03
N ILE A 139 -3.86 -28.97 2.99
CA ILE A 139 -4.83 -27.89 2.95
C ILE A 139 -4.23 -26.62 2.33
N GLY A 140 -2.93 -26.60 2.04
CA GLY A 140 -2.29 -25.55 1.25
C GLY A 140 -1.03 -24.97 1.89
N THR A 141 -0.74 -23.70 1.59
CA THR A 141 0.53 -23.06 1.92
C THR A 141 0.32 -21.77 2.72
N VAL A 142 1.21 -21.54 3.68
CA VAL A 142 1.36 -20.29 4.42
C VAL A 142 2.66 -19.60 3.99
N GLU A 143 2.56 -18.36 3.52
CA GLU A 143 3.73 -17.53 3.18
C GLU A 143 4.14 -16.67 4.38
N VAL A 144 5.34 -16.88 4.91
CA VAL A 144 5.91 -16.06 5.97
C VAL A 144 6.56 -14.83 5.35
N LYS A 145 5.94 -13.67 5.55
CA LYS A 145 6.47 -12.41 5.03
C LYS A 145 7.62 -11.90 5.90
N PRO A 146 8.62 -11.25 5.29
CA PRO A 146 9.63 -10.52 6.04
C PRO A 146 8.97 -9.46 6.93
N GLN A 147 9.68 -9.04 7.97
CA GLN A 147 9.26 -7.90 8.77
C GLN A 147 9.15 -6.69 7.83
N GLU A 148 7.96 -6.12 7.75
CA GLU A 148 7.72 -4.92 6.92
C GLU A 148 7.64 -3.63 7.75
N VAL A 149 7.73 -3.75 9.09
CA VAL A 149 7.57 -2.66 10.05
C VAL A 149 8.61 -2.78 11.15
N LEU A 150 9.37 -1.71 11.38
CA LEU A 150 10.34 -1.59 12.44
C LEU A 150 9.81 -0.66 13.53
N ALA A 151 9.74 -1.13 14.78
CA ALA A 151 9.32 -0.31 15.90
C ALA A 151 10.47 0.59 16.38
N GLY A 152 10.27 1.89 16.31
CA GLY A 152 11.14 2.92 16.87
C GLY A 152 10.72 3.37 18.26
N GLN A 153 11.24 4.52 18.67
CA GLN A 153 10.95 5.11 19.98
C GLN A 153 9.53 5.69 20.03
N ASP A 154 8.91 5.76 21.21
CA ASP A 154 7.62 6.42 21.47
C ASP A 154 6.46 6.00 20.53
N GLY A 155 6.48 4.74 20.08
CA GLY A 155 5.46 4.16 19.23
C GLY A 155 5.56 4.56 17.75
N TRP A 156 6.65 5.20 17.32
CA TRP A 156 6.92 5.45 15.91
C TRP A 156 7.22 4.16 15.17
N LEU A 157 6.56 3.95 14.03
CA LEU A 157 6.79 2.81 13.15
C LEU A 157 7.57 3.23 11.91
N PHE A 158 8.51 2.43 11.46
CA PHE A 158 9.35 2.69 10.29
C PHE A 158 9.25 1.56 9.27
N LEU A 159 9.51 1.87 8.00
CA LEU A 159 9.44 0.87 6.94
C LEU A 159 10.72 0.02 6.95
N THR A 160 10.56 -1.29 6.85
CA THR A 160 11.69 -2.21 6.62
C THR A 160 11.23 -3.34 5.70
N GLY A 161 12.16 -4.17 5.22
CA GLY A 161 11.85 -5.35 4.40
C GLY A 161 11.09 -5.04 3.09
N ASP A 162 11.11 -3.79 2.62
CA ASP A 162 10.48 -3.39 1.38
C ASP A 162 11.38 -3.66 0.17
N THR A 163 10.80 -3.65 -1.02
CA THR A 163 11.52 -3.98 -2.27
C THR A 163 12.59 -2.96 -2.65
N ASN A 164 12.62 -1.78 -2.02
CA ASN A 164 13.66 -0.77 -2.27
C ASN A 164 14.75 -0.79 -1.19
N ASP A 165 14.68 -1.66 -0.19
CA ASP A 165 15.69 -1.79 0.87
C ASP A 165 15.90 -0.46 1.66
N SER A 166 14.80 0.15 2.08
CA SER A 166 14.79 1.48 2.76
C SER A 166 15.68 1.51 4.01
N LEU A 167 15.70 0.41 4.78
CA LEU A 167 16.53 0.32 5.98
C LEU A 167 18.03 0.39 5.66
N THR A 168 18.48 -0.27 4.59
CA THR A 168 19.88 -0.24 4.17
C THR A 168 20.26 1.13 3.62
N GLN A 169 19.36 1.79 2.89
CA GLN A 169 19.58 3.17 2.41
C GLN A 169 19.88 4.15 3.56
N HIS A 170 19.28 3.93 4.74
CA HIS A 170 19.44 4.81 5.91
C HIS A 170 20.59 4.37 6.87
N CYS A 171 20.71 3.08 7.17
CA CYS A 171 21.54 2.57 8.27
C CYS A 171 22.85 1.90 7.86
N ARG A 172 23.11 1.73 6.57
CA ARG A 172 24.30 1.03 6.05
C ARG A 172 24.91 1.80 4.90
N ASP A 173 26.17 1.54 4.59
CA ASP A 173 26.82 2.09 3.41
C ASP A 173 26.13 1.58 2.14
N TYR A 174 25.12 2.31 1.68
CA TYR A 174 24.42 2.03 0.45
C TYR A 174 25.43 2.13 -0.70
N ARG A 175 25.56 1.05 -1.47
CA ARG A 175 26.44 0.97 -2.64
C ARG A 175 25.57 0.82 -3.88
N PRO A 176 25.27 1.92 -4.59
CA PRO A 176 24.51 1.83 -5.82
C PRO A 176 25.27 1.01 -6.87
N ALA A 177 24.54 0.51 -7.88
CA ALA A 177 25.15 -0.03 -9.09
C ALA A 177 26.06 1.02 -9.75
N SER A 178 27.10 0.57 -10.46
CA SER A 178 28.11 1.46 -11.05
C SER A 178 27.56 2.45 -12.07
N ASP A 179 26.42 2.13 -12.71
CA ASP A 179 25.75 2.96 -13.71
C ASP A 179 24.60 3.81 -13.14
N TRP A 180 24.31 3.71 -11.84
CA TRP A 180 23.18 4.38 -11.18
C TRP A 180 23.25 5.91 -11.32
N LEU A 181 24.41 6.52 -11.05
CA LEU A 181 24.59 7.97 -11.23
C LEU A 181 24.41 8.39 -12.70
N ALA A 182 24.94 7.60 -13.64
CA ALA A 182 24.77 7.87 -15.06
C ALA A 182 23.30 7.75 -15.50
N ALA A 183 22.51 6.88 -14.87
CA ALA A 183 21.07 6.79 -15.10
C ALA A 183 20.33 8.03 -14.61
N TRP A 184 20.69 8.56 -13.43
CA TRP A 184 20.16 9.82 -12.92
C TRP A 184 20.59 11.04 -13.74
N ASP A 185 21.86 11.09 -14.19
CA ASP A 185 22.35 12.13 -15.10
C ASP A 185 21.47 12.19 -16.37
N ARG A 186 21.14 11.02 -16.97
CA ARG A 186 20.24 10.95 -18.13
C ARG A 186 18.81 11.39 -17.80
N TYR A 187 18.31 11.07 -16.62
CA TYR A 187 16.98 11.47 -16.19
C TYR A 187 16.88 12.99 -16.05
N PHE A 188 17.82 13.63 -15.33
CA PHE A 188 17.80 15.09 -15.18
C PHE A 188 18.07 15.82 -16.50
N ALA A 189 18.94 15.30 -17.36
CA ALA A 189 19.08 15.85 -18.72
C ALA A 189 17.76 15.79 -19.52
N ALA A 190 16.98 14.71 -19.37
CA ALA A 190 15.66 14.63 -20.01
C ALA A 190 14.66 15.63 -19.42
N VAL A 191 14.70 15.86 -18.10
CA VAL A 191 13.87 16.87 -17.41
C VAL A 191 14.21 18.28 -17.92
N GLU A 192 15.48 18.62 -18.05
CA GLU A 192 15.93 19.95 -18.55
C GLU A 192 15.47 20.22 -19.98
N THR A 193 15.29 19.18 -20.79
CA THR A 193 14.81 19.30 -22.17
C THR A 193 13.29 19.34 -22.31
N GLN A 194 12.53 19.30 -21.21
CA GLN A 194 11.07 19.42 -21.30
C GLN A 194 10.68 20.82 -21.82
N PRO A 195 9.86 20.91 -22.89
CA PRO A 195 9.61 22.17 -23.58
C PRO A 195 8.52 23.05 -22.94
N VAL A 196 8.17 22.84 -21.67
CA VAL A 196 7.00 23.48 -21.03
C VAL A 196 7.26 23.92 -19.60
N GLY A 197 6.72 25.10 -19.25
CA GLY A 197 6.62 25.62 -17.90
C GLY A 197 7.92 25.61 -17.09
N LYS A 198 7.79 25.88 -15.79
CA LYS A 198 8.85 25.64 -14.81
C LYS A 198 8.70 24.21 -14.27
N THR A 199 9.68 23.37 -14.56
CA THR A 199 9.70 21.99 -14.05
C THR A 199 10.49 21.92 -12.76
N VAL A 200 9.92 21.28 -11.74
CA VAL A 200 10.52 21.09 -10.41
C VAL A 200 10.47 19.62 -10.02
N PHE A 201 11.58 19.11 -9.47
CA PHE A 201 11.68 17.74 -9.00
C PHE A 201 11.76 17.73 -7.47
N VAL A 202 10.77 17.11 -6.83
CA VAL A 202 10.64 17.08 -5.37
C VAL A 202 10.72 15.65 -4.84
N VAL A 203 11.58 15.47 -3.84
CA VAL A 203 11.73 14.20 -3.12
C VAL A 203 11.02 14.32 -1.79
N ALA A 204 10.02 13.48 -1.54
CA ALA A 204 9.45 13.30 -0.22
C ALA A 204 10.46 12.56 0.66
N PRO A 205 11.01 13.21 1.71
CA PRO A 205 12.02 12.57 2.56
C PRO A 205 11.50 11.30 3.21
N ALA A 206 12.41 10.40 3.55
CA ALA A 206 12.09 9.26 4.39
C ALA A 206 11.85 9.75 5.83
N LYS A 207 10.96 9.10 6.57
CA LYS A 207 10.66 9.46 7.96
C LYS A 207 11.90 9.34 8.85
N GLU A 208 12.74 8.37 8.52
CA GLU A 208 14.05 8.10 9.09
C GLU A 208 15.03 9.27 8.90
N SER A 209 14.96 9.97 7.76
CA SER A 209 15.79 11.14 7.46
C SER A 209 15.30 12.40 8.19
N VAL A 210 13.99 12.50 8.43
CA VAL A 210 13.36 13.66 9.11
C VAL A 210 13.48 13.56 10.63
N MET A 211 13.35 12.35 11.19
CA MET A 211 13.38 12.10 12.64
C MET A 211 14.33 10.95 12.99
N PRO A 212 15.65 11.12 12.74
CA PRO A 212 16.63 10.06 12.96
C PRO A 212 16.75 9.64 14.43
N ASP A 213 16.42 10.53 15.37
CA ASP A 213 16.39 10.25 16.82
C ASP A 213 15.27 9.27 17.23
N ARG A 214 14.21 9.18 16.43
CA ARG A 214 13.10 8.24 16.67
C ARG A 214 13.36 6.86 16.08
N HIS A 215 14.28 6.75 15.13
CA HIS A 215 14.62 5.50 14.49
C HIS A 215 15.42 4.58 15.44
N PRO A 216 15.14 3.27 15.52
CA PRO A 216 15.79 2.38 16.49
C PRO A 216 17.22 1.99 16.07
N VAL A 217 17.58 2.23 14.81
CA VAL A 217 18.94 2.00 14.30
C VAL A 217 19.56 3.34 13.97
N PRO A 218 20.73 3.70 14.53
CA PRO A 218 21.38 4.97 14.21
C PRO A 218 21.64 5.14 12.72
N VAL A 219 21.53 6.37 12.23
CA VAL A 219 22.00 6.75 10.89
C VAL A 219 23.51 6.50 10.82
N ARG A 220 23.97 5.80 9.80
CA ARG A 220 25.41 5.49 9.65
C ARG A 220 25.98 5.85 8.29
N ALA A 221 25.15 6.19 7.31
CA ALA A 221 25.59 6.32 5.92
C ALA A 221 24.98 7.51 5.18
N LYS A 222 25.62 7.82 4.05
CA LYS A 222 25.12 8.75 3.03
C LYS A 222 24.28 7.95 2.04
N GLY A 223 22.96 7.97 2.21
CA GLY A 223 22.02 7.27 1.33
C GLY A 223 21.99 7.83 -0.09
N PRO A 224 21.17 7.26 -0.99
CA PRO A 224 21.02 7.73 -2.38
C PRO A 224 20.82 9.25 -2.50
N ILE A 225 19.99 9.83 -1.62
CA ILE A 225 19.70 11.27 -1.64
C ILE A 225 20.94 12.14 -1.46
N THR A 226 21.88 11.76 -0.58
CA THR A 226 23.10 12.54 -0.34
C THR A 226 23.97 12.60 -1.59
N HIS A 227 24.07 11.50 -2.33
CA HIS A 227 24.79 11.44 -3.59
C HIS A 227 24.12 12.29 -4.68
N LEU A 228 22.78 12.23 -4.78
CA LEU A 228 22.04 13.02 -5.77
C LEU A 228 22.10 14.52 -5.48
N LEU A 229 21.94 14.95 -4.23
CA LEU A 229 22.06 16.36 -3.85
C LEU A 229 23.46 16.91 -4.17
N SER A 230 24.50 16.09 -3.99
CA SER A 230 25.87 16.47 -4.33
C SER A 230 26.11 16.53 -5.85
N ARG A 231 25.48 15.64 -6.62
CA ARG A 231 25.66 15.52 -8.07
C ARG A 231 24.82 16.53 -8.87
N HIS A 232 23.62 16.84 -8.39
CA HIS A 232 22.63 17.70 -9.05
C HIS A 232 22.16 18.83 -8.11
N PRO A 233 23.07 19.70 -7.65
CA PRO A 233 22.71 20.81 -6.78
C PRO A 233 21.69 21.73 -7.46
N GLY A 234 20.63 22.11 -6.75
CA GLY A 234 19.58 23.00 -7.27
C GLY A 234 18.52 22.34 -8.16
N HIS A 235 18.69 21.07 -8.58
CA HIS A 235 17.66 20.35 -9.34
C HIS A 235 16.65 19.62 -8.45
N ILE A 236 16.97 19.44 -7.17
CA ILE A 236 16.19 18.60 -6.24
C ILE A 236 15.69 19.44 -5.09
N ILE A 237 14.37 19.51 -4.96
CA ILE A 237 13.69 20.04 -3.77
C ILE A 237 13.63 18.91 -2.74
N TYR A 238 14.31 19.09 -1.61
CA TYR A 238 14.37 18.12 -0.52
C TYR A 238 14.05 18.81 0.83
N PRO A 239 12.76 18.89 1.23
CA PRO A 239 12.29 19.70 2.37
C PRO A 239 12.61 19.09 3.75
N VAL A 240 13.71 18.36 3.90
CA VAL A 240 14.00 17.57 5.12
C VAL A 240 14.16 18.45 6.36
N GLU A 241 14.78 19.63 6.23
CA GLU A 241 15.04 20.53 7.36
C GLU A 241 13.73 21.10 7.91
N ARG A 242 12.89 21.69 7.04
CA ARG A 242 11.58 22.23 7.42
C ARG A 242 10.63 21.16 7.98
N LEU A 243 10.63 19.96 7.39
CA LEU A 243 9.87 18.84 7.93
C LEU A 243 10.43 18.37 9.29
N GLY A 244 11.76 18.43 9.45
CA GLY A 244 12.45 18.10 10.69
C GLY A 244 12.12 19.09 11.81
N GLU A 245 11.97 20.37 11.51
CA GLU A 245 11.50 21.39 12.46
C GLU A 245 10.06 21.14 12.91
N ALA A 246 9.19 20.71 11.98
CA ALA A 246 7.79 20.40 12.26
C ALA A 246 7.56 19.05 12.98
N ARG A 247 8.55 18.15 12.97
CA ARG A 247 8.59 16.89 13.76
C ARG A 247 7.28 16.08 13.60
N ASP A 248 6.61 15.84 14.72
CA ASP A 248 5.38 15.05 14.88
C ASP A 248 4.20 15.59 14.06
N LEU A 249 4.22 16.87 13.67
CA LEU A 249 3.21 17.42 12.76
C LEU A 249 3.49 17.03 11.32
N ALA A 250 4.75 16.83 10.92
CA ALA A 250 5.12 16.58 9.53
C ALA A 250 4.86 15.13 9.09
N TYR A 251 4.94 14.15 9.99
CA TYR A 251 4.79 12.72 9.65
C TYR A 251 3.82 12.00 10.56
N ASP A 252 3.15 11.00 10.01
CA ASP A 252 2.29 10.13 10.80
C ASP A 252 3.12 9.02 11.48
N ARG A 253 2.77 8.76 12.74
CA ARG A 253 3.47 7.82 13.60
C ARG A 253 3.41 6.38 13.10
N VAL A 254 2.28 5.95 12.54
CA VAL A 254 2.00 4.58 12.09
C VAL A 254 1.85 4.47 10.56
N ASP A 255 2.33 5.45 9.81
CA ASP A 255 2.28 5.50 8.35
C ASP A 255 3.65 5.85 7.75
N THR A 256 3.92 5.48 6.49
CA THR A 256 5.14 5.88 5.78
C THR A 256 5.11 7.30 5.23
N HIS A 257 3.93 7.94 5.14
CA HIS A 257 3.77 9.25 4.52
C HIS A 257 3.88 10.39 5.53
N TRP A 258 4.16 11.58 5.00
CA TRP A 258 3.91 12.82 5.72
C TRP A 258 2.42 12.99 6.01
N THR A 259 2.06 13.86 6.96
CA THR A 259 0.67 14.27 7.20
C THR A 259 0.23 15.31 6.15
N ASP A 260 -1.01 15.80 6.25
CA ASP A 260 -1.43 16.98 5.48
C ASP A 260 -0.56 18.20 5.80
N PHE A 261 -0.14 18.40 7.05
CA PHE A 261 0.74 19.49 7.43
C PHE A 261 2.14 19.35 6.78
N GLY A 262 2.69 18.14 6.71
CA GLY A 262 3.93 17.90 5.95
C GLY A 262 3.74 18.10 4.44
N GLY A 263 2.58 17.69 3.91
CA GLY A 263 2.17 17.98 2.54
C GLY A 263 2.08 19.47 2.23
N ARG A 264 1.64 20.29 3.19
CA ARG A 264 1.65 21.76 3.13
C ARG A 264 3.06 22.29 2.92
N ILE A 265 4.00 21.88 3.79
CA ILE A 265 5.40 22.32 3.72
C ILE A 265 6.00 21.99 2.35
N ALA A 266 5.73 20.79 1.83
CA ALA A 266 6.18 20.39 0.50
C ALA A 266 5.54 21.24 -0.61
N ALA A 267 4.23 21.52 -0.54
CA ALA A 267 3.54 22.37 -1.51
C ALA A 267 4.07 23.82 -1.49
N GLU A 268 4.29 24.39 -0.30
CA GLU A 268 4.89 25.72 -0.14
C GLU A 268 6.26 25.80 -0.81
N GLN A 269 7.15 24.84 -0.52
CA GLN A 269 8.50 24.86 -1.06
C GLN A 269 8.53 24.63 -2.58
N VAL A 270 7.62 23.80 -3.10
CA VAL A 270 7.48 23.56 -4.54
C VAL A 270 6.98 24.79 -5.29
N LEU A 271 5.98 25.51 -4.75
CA LEU A 271 5.51 26.76 -5.36
C LEU A 271 6.60 27.84 -5.30
N GLN A 272 7.30 27.95 -4.16
CA GLN A 272 8.40 28.91 -4.01
C GLN A 272 9.50 28.69 -5.06
N GLU A 273 9.94 27.45 -5.26
CA GLU A 273 10.94 27.13 -6.29
C GLU A 273 10.39 27.35 -7.72
N ALA A 274 9.07 27.25 -7.89
CA ALA A 274 8.42 27.60 -9.15
C ALA A 274 8.27 29.12 -9.37
N GLY A 275 8.67 29.95 -8.41
CA GLY A 275 8.54 31.42 -8.48
C GLY A 275 7.17 31.95 -8.04
N GLU A 276 6.38 31.12 -7.35
CA GLU A 276 5.06 31.45 -6.82
C GLU A 276 5.05 31.34 -5.29
N GLU A 277 4.00 31.83 -4.64
CA GLU A 277 3.82 31.68 -3.20
C GLU A 277 2.54 30.92 -2.91
N LEU A 278 2.57 29.99 -1.93
CA LEU A 278 1.34 29.39 -1.45
C LEU A 278 0.50 30.51 -0.81
N PRO A 279 -0.73 30.76 -1.27
CA PRO A 279 -1.56 31.79 -0.68
C PRO A 279 -1.88 31.45 0.79
N PRO A 280 -2.28 32.45 1.61
CA PRO A 280 -2.67 32.20 2.99
C PRO A 280 -3.82 31.20 3.09
N ILE A 281 -3.50 29.94 3.37
CA ILE A 281 -4.46 28.87 3.65
C ILE A 281 -4.63 28.76 5.17
N PRO A 282 -5.87 28.74 5.70
CA PRO A 282 -6.11 28.63 7.14
C PRO A 282 -5.44 27.41 7.76
N ASP A 283 -4.82 27.62 8.92
CA ASP A 283 -4.21 26.56 9.74
C ASP A 283 -5.30 25.82 10.54
N LEU A 284 -6.23 25.18 9.82
CA LEU A 284 -7.34 24.44 10.42
C LEU A 284 -7.18 22.94 10.17
N TYR A 285 -6.94 22.19 11.25
CA TYR A 285 -6.78 20.74 11.23
C TYR A 285 -7.76 20.05 12.16
N HIS A 286 -8.25 18.91 11.71
CA HIS A 286 -8.97 17.96 12.54
C HIS A 286 -7.99 16.89 13.01
N ILE A 287 -7.89 16.69 14.32
CA ILE A 287 -7.05 15.64 14.91
C ILE A 287 -7.95 14.48 15.33
N ALA A 288 -7.75 13.33 14.71
CA ALA A 288 -8.48 12.11 15.02
C ALA A 288 -7.56 10.89 14.99
N THR A 289 -7.99 9.82 15.65
CA THR A 289 -7.33 8.52 15.55
C THR A 289 -7.53 7.95 14.16
N GLY A 290 -6.44 7.67 13.45
CA GLY A 290 -6.41 7.14 12.11
C GLY A 290 -5.57 5.86 12.00
N ARG A 291 -5.85 5.10 10.94
CA ARG A 291 -5.03 3.97 10.50
C ARG A 291 -3.93 4.48 9.56
N GLY A 292 -2.80 3.77 9.53
CA GLY A 292 -1.70 4.03 8.60
C GLY A 292 -1.18 2.74 7.98
N ASP A 293 -0.47 2.86 6.87
CA ASP A 293 0.00 1.69 6.10
C ASP A 293 0.96 0.77 6.87
N LEU A 294 1.72 1.28 7.85
CA LEU A 294 2.56 0.48 8.74
C LEU A 294 1.76 -0.11 9.90
N GLY A 295 0.90 0.69 10.54
CA GLY A 295 0.02 0.23 11.62
C GLY A 295 -0.88 -0.92 11.17
N ASP A 296 -1.34 -0.88 9.93
CA ASP A 296 -2.16 -1.92 9.29
C ASP A 296 -1.45 -3.25 9.07
N LYS A 297 -0.12 -3.26 9.15
CA LYS A 297 0.71 -4.48 9.03
C LYS A 297 0.96 -5.14 10.39
N LEU A 298 0.61 -4.50 11.50
CA LEU A 298 0.77 -5.04 12.85
C LEU A 298 -0.41 -5.89 13.31
N ALA A 299 -0.14 -6.79 14.27
CA ALA A 299 -1.09 -7.75 14.83
C ALA A 299 -1.16 -7.64 16.37
N PRO A 300 -2.18 -6.97 16.94
CA PRO A 300 -3.28 -6.28 16.27
C PRO A 300 -2.83 -5.01 15.51
N PRO A 301 -3.64 -4.48 14.58
CA PRO A 301 -3.33 -3.22 13.91
C PRO A 301 -3.20 -2.06 14.90
N GLU A 302 -2.27 -1.15 14.64
CA GLU A 302 -2.06 0.04 15.45
C GLU A 302 -2.58 1.30 14.76
N THR A 303 -3.00 2.27 15.57
CA THR A 303 -3.52 3.56 15.14
C THR A 303 -2.79 4.70 15.84
N ALA A 304 -2.79 5.89 15.24
CA ALA A 304 -2.23 7.09 15.85
C ALA A 304 -3.15 8.30 15.67
N LEU A 305 -2.94 9.33 16.48
CA LEU A 305 -3.52 10.64 16.22
C LEU A 305 -2.89 11.21 14.95
N ARG A 306 -3.72 11.67 14.01
CA ARG A 306 -3.31 12.27 12.75
C ARG A 306 -3.98 13.64 12.61
N ALA A 307 -3.18 14.66 12.31
CA ALA A 307 -3.70 15.95 11.87
C ALA A 307 -4.06 15.86 10.38
N SER A 308 -5.33 16.12 10.06
CA SER A 308 -5.83 16.20 8.69
C SER A 308 -6.38 17.58 8.42
N ALA A 309 -6.11 18.12 7.25
CA ALA A 309 -6.60 19.38 6.74
C ALA A 309 -8.13 19.48 6.81
N ALA A 310 -8.64 20.54 7.43
CA ALA A 310 -10.07 20.69 7.70
C ALA A 310 -10.67 22.04 7.30
N TRP A 311 -9.91 22.95 6.66
CA TRP A 311 -10.48 24.18 6.11
C TRP A 311 -11.41 23.90 4.93
N PRO A 312 -12.44 24.72 4.68
CA PRO A 312 -13.26 24.60 3.47
C PRO A 312 -12.40 24.78 2.22
N ASP A 313 -12.17 23.71 1.46
CA ASP A 313 -11.46 23.76 0.18
C ASP A 313 -12.45 24.12 -0.92
N THR A 314 -12.16 25.20 -1.65
CA THR A 314 -13.01 25.71 -2.73
C THR A 314 -12.74 25.04 -4.08
N SER A 315 -11.69 24.22 -4.16
CA SER A 315 -11.40 23.44 -5.36
C SER A 315 -12.39 22.28 -5.53
N ARG A 316 -12.68 21.93 -6.79
CA ARG A 316 -13.55 20.79 -7.13
C ARG A 316 -12.79 19.81 -8.01
N CYS A 317 -12.94 18.51 -7.72
CA CYS A 317 -12.52 17.47 -8.65
C CYS A 317 -13.49 17.45 -9.84
N VAL A 318 -13.00 17.80 -11.03
CA VAL A 318 -13.78 17.90 -12.28
C VAL A 318 -13.54 16.71 -13.22
N PHE A 319 -12.59 15.82 -12.89
CA PHE A 319 -12.39 14.55 -13.58
C PHE A 319 -11.63 13.57 -12.69
N GLU A 320 -12.01 12.29 -12.79
CA GLU A 320 -11.24 11.17 -12.27
C GLU A 320 -11.43 9.93 -13.17
N ASN A 321 -10.36 9.18 -13.43
CA ASN A 321 -10.43 7.95 -14.24
C ASN A 321 -10.58 6.65 -13.42
N PHE A 322 -10.63 6.76 -12.09
CA PHE A 322 -10.85 5.67 -11.13
C PHE A 322 -9.84 4.51 -11.21
N VAL A 323 -8.73 4.68 -11.93
CA VAL A 323 -7.65 3.69 -11.98
C VAL A 323 -6.94 3.69 -10.63
N THR A 324 -6.66 2.51 -10.10
CA THR A 324 -5.92 2.38 -8.83
C THR A 324 -4.44 2.72 -9.01
N HIS A 325 -3.81 3.54 -8.15
CA HIS A 325 -2.37 3.85 -8.21
C HIS A 325 -1.87 4.34 -9.58
N HIS A 326 -0.74 3.81 -10.09
CA HIS A 326 -0.13 4.24 -11.36
C HIS A 326 -1.15 4.32 -12.51
N GLY A 327 -1.22 5.49 -13.14
CA GLY A 327 -2.20 5.82 -14.18
C GLY A 327 -3.47 6.46 -13.68
N ASN A 328 -3.69 6.57 -12.37
CA ASN A 328 -4.74 7.40 -11.81
C ASN A 328 -4.53 8.83 -12.30
N ILE A 329 -5.58 9.42 -12.85
CA ILE A 329 -5.64 10.82 -13.24
C ILE A 329 -6.78 11.45 -12.46
N ARG A 330 -6.50 12.56 -11.78
CA ARG A 330 -7.50 13.42 -11.14
C ARG A 330 -7.25 14.87 -11.52
N ILE A 331 -8.32 15.59 -11.83
CA ILE A 331 -8.24 16.99 -12.25
C ILE A 331 -9.06 17.83 -11.30
N PHE A 332 -8.44 18.87 -10.78
CA PHE A 332 -9.06 19.83 -9.90
C PHE A 332 -9.11 21.19 -10.57
N ARG A 333 -10.23 21.89 -10.35
CA ARG A 333 -10.44 23.26 -10.81
C ARG A 333 -10.85 24.13 -9.64
N ASN A 334 -10.27 25.31 -9.55
CA ASN A 334 -10.65 26.33 -8.57
C ASN A 334 -10.87 27.66 -9.29
N ASP A 335 -12.14 28.02 -9.50
CA ASP A 335 -12.52 29.27 -10.18
C ASP A 335 -12.18 30.52 -9.34
N GLN A 336 -11.90 30.35 -8.04
CA GLN A 336 -11.51 31.41 -7.10
C GLN A 336 -10.03 31.32 -6.71
N ALA A 337 -9.22 30.58 -7.48
CA ALA A 337 -7.81 30.39 -7.19
C ALA A 337 -7.07 31.74 -7.15
N PRO A 338 -6.26 32.00 -6.12
CA PRO A 338 -5.40 33.19 -6.06
C PRO A 338 -4.35 33.22 -7.18
N LEU A 339 -3.87 32.05 -7.62
CA LEU A 339 -2.92 31.92 -8.71
C LEU A 339 -3.60 31.49 -10.00
N ASP A 340 -3.45 32.31 -11.04
CA ASP A 340 -3.80 31.95 -12.41
C ASP A 340 -2.74 31.03 -13.02
N ARG A 341 -2.71 29.78 -12.55
CA ARG A 341 -1.75 28.77 -12.99
C ARG A 341 -2.41 27.42 -13.26
N THR A 342 -1.90 26.74 -14.26
CA THR A 342 -2.14 25.32 -14.55
C THR A 342 -0.92 24.52 -14.09
N VAL A 343 -1.15 23.56 -13.20
CA VAL A 343 -0.11 22.71 -12.60
C VAL A 343 -0.32 21.26 -13.01
N LEU A 344 0.73 20.60 -13.52
CA LEU A 344 0.78 19.14 -13.61
C LEU A 344 1.57 18.57 -12.45
N LEU A 345 1.01 17.58 -11.75
CA LEU A 345 1.65 16.86 -10.67
C LEU A 345 1.79 15.38 -11.03
N PHE A 346 3.00 14.99 -11.45
CA PHE A 346 3.40 13.62 -11.74
C PHE A 346 4.02 12.99 -10.48
N GLY A 347 3.17 12.43 -9.62
CA GLY A 347 3.54 12.07 -8.24
C GLY A 347 3.22 10.64 -7.85
N GLY A 348 3.57 10.29 -6.62
CA GLY A 348 3.24 9.02 -5.96
C GLY A 348 2.19 9.20 -4.87
N SER A 349 2.21 8.32 -3.87
CA SER A 349 1.28 8.38 -2.74
C SER A 349 1.49 9.61 -1.85
N SER A 350 2.73 10.08 -1.68
CA SER A 350 3.03 11.31 -0.92
C SER A 350 2.45 12.57 -1.57
N ALA A 351 2.42 12.63 -2.91
CA ALA A 351 1.81 13.76 -3.63
C ALA A 351 0.33 13.97 -3.28
N ASN A 352 -0.40 12.96 -2.82
CA ASN A 352 -1.81 13.11 -2.42
C ASN A 352 -2.04 14.18 -1.35
N TYR A 353 -1.11 14.31 -0.41
CA TYR A 353 -1.18 15.28 0.68
C TYR A 353 -0.83 16.72 0.21
N MET A 354 -0.25 16.87 -0.99
CA MET A 354 0.01 18.17 -1.61
C MET A 354 -1.20 18.67 -2.41
N ILE A 355 -2.02 17.75 -2.95
CA ILE A 355 -3.12 18.06 -3.89
C ILE A 355 -4.05 19.12 -3.34
N ARG A 356 -4.50 19.00 -2.07
CA ARG A 356 -5.45 19.95 -1.47
C ARG A 356 -4.92 21.37 -1.47
N TYR A 357 -3.63 21.55 -1.14
CA TYR A 357 -3.00 22.87 -1.10
C TYR A 357 -2.77 23.43 -2.51
N LEU A 358 -2.27 22.60 -3.44
CA LEU A 358 -2.03 23.01 -4.82
C LEU A 358 -3.34 23.33 -5.56
N ALA A 359 -4.40 22.54 -5.36
CA ALA A 359 -5.71 22.77 -5.95
C ALA A 359 -6.42 24.02 -5.37
N ALA A 360 -6.20 24.31 -4.09
CA ALA A 360 -6.68 25.55 -3.48
C ALA A 360 -5.90 26.78 -4.01
N ALA A 361 -4.61 26.63 -4.29
CA ALA A 361 -3.76 27.74 -4.74
C ALA A 361 -3.93 28.08 -6.23
N CYS A 362 -4.05 27.07 -7.09
CA CYS A 362 -3.96 27.21 -8.54
C CYS A 362 -5.31 27.00 -9.24
N ARG A 363 -5.53 27.69 -10.36
CA ARG A 363 -6.76 27.59 -11.15
C ARG A 363 -7.05 26.17 -11.62
N ARG A 364 -6.02 25.43 -12.03
CA ARG A 364 -6.13 24.06 -12.50
C ARG A 364 -4.97 23.21 -11.99
N LEU A 365 -5.29 22.03 -11.48
CA LEU A 365 -4.30 21.01 -11.08
C LEU A 365 -4.68 19.69 -11.74
N VAL A 366 -3.78 19.10 -12.52
CA VAL A 366 -3.91 17.74 -13.03
C VAL A 366 -2.90 16.87 -12.30
N SER A 367 -3.40 15.96 -11.47
CA SER A 367 -2.58 14.98 -10.76
C SER A 367 -2.57 13.66 -11.52
N VAL A 368 -1.39 13.17 -11.84
CA VAL A 368 -1.14 11.88 -12.46
C VAL A 368 -0.29 11.04 -11.52
N TRP A 369 -0.76 9.85 -11.19
CA TRP A 369 0.04 8.92 -10.39
C TRP A 369 1.07 8.23 -11.28
N SER A 370 2.33 8.65 -11.16
CA SER A 370 3.45 8.20 -12.01
C SER A 370 4.81 8.19 -11.33
N THR A 371 4.91 8.73 -10.10
CA THR A 371 6.13 8.74 -9.28
C THR A 371 7.33 9.37 -10.00
N GLY A 372 7.15 10.57 -10.57
CA GLY A 372 8.19 11.33 -11.25
C GLY A 372 8.34 11.07 -12.75
N ALA A 373 7.74 10.00 -13.29
CA ALA A 373 7.62 9.82 -14.74
C ALA A 373 6.55 10.78 -15.32
N TRP A 374 6.79 11.39 -16.48
CA TRP A 374 5.82 12.31 -17.09
C TRP A 374 5.27 11.79 -18.41
N ASP A 375 4.17 12.39 -18.85
CA ASP A 375 3.47 12.05 -20.08
C ASP A 375 3.44 13.25 -21.03
N ASP A 376 4.13 13.11 -22.16
CA ASP A 376 4.26 14.17 -23.18
C ASP A 376 2.88 14.53 -23.80
N GLU A 377 1.94 13.58 -23.88
CA GLU A 377 0.60 13.81 -24.44
C GLU A 377 -0.26 14.67 -23.50
N ILE A 378 -0.18 14.40 -22.19
CA ILE A 378 -0.86 15.22 -21.17
C ILE A 378 -0.24 16.61 -21.10
N ILE A 379 1.10 16.71 -21.13
CA ILE A 379 1.82 17.98 -21.17
C ILE A 379 1.38 18.83 -22.38
N ALA A 380 1.33 18.22 -23.57
CA ALA A 380 0.96 18.93 -24.78
C ALA A 380 -0.50 19.41 -24.77
N HIS A 381 -1.39 18.65 -24.11
CA HIS A 381 -2.79 19.03 -23.97
C HIS A 381 -3.00 20.16 -22.97
N GLU A 382 -2.36 20.07 -21.80
CA GLU A 382 -2.61 20.96 -20.68
C GLU A 382 -1.81 22.26 -20.73
N GLN A 383 -0.68 22.28 -21.46
CA GLN A 383 0.22 23.43 -21.58
C GLN A 383 0.50 24.11 -20.23
N PRO A 384 1.05 23.37 -19.25
CA PRO A 384 1.13 23.85 -17.87
C PRO A 384 2.17 24.96 -17.69
N ASP A 385 1.89 25.81 -16.70
CA ASP A 385 2.85 26.79 -16.19
C ASP A 385 3.90 26.11 -15.29
N ILE A 386 3.50 25.08 -14.55
CA ILE A 386 4.35 24.36 -13.58
C ILE A 386 4.19 22.85 -13.76
N VAL A 387 5.31 22.14 -13.83
CA VAL A 387 5.36 20.67 -13.82
C VAL A 387 6.08 20.20 -12.56
N ILE A 388 5.38 19.46 -11.71
CA ILE A 388 5.92 18.90 -10.47
C ILE A 388 6.14 17.41 -10.67
N LEU A 389 7.40 16.98 -10.58
CA LEU A 389 7.81 15.58 -10.60
C LEU A 389 8.09 15.15 -9.16
N GLN A 390 7.19 14.36 -8.56
CA GLN A 390 7.31 13.94 -7.16
C GLN A 390 7.68 12.46 -7.04
N THR A 391 8.74 12.17 -6.28
CA THR A 391 9.11 10.81 -5.86
C THR A 391 9.38 10.74 -4.36
N ASN A 392 9.49 9.53 -3.81
CA ASN A 392 9.83 9.31 -2.40
C ASN A 392 11.32 8.93 -2.30
N GLU A 393 11.98 9.32 -1.22
CA GLU A 393 13.41 9.06 -1.01
C GLU A 393 13.77 7.57 -1.19
N ARG A 394 12.95 6.67 -0.67
CA ARG A 394 13.15 5.21 -0.82
C ARG A 394 13.19 4.73 -2.27
N PHE A 395 12.59 5.46 -3.22
CA PHE A 395 12.60 5.09 -4.63
C PHE A 395 13.84 5.57 -5.38
N LEU A 396 14.74 6.31 -4.73
CA LEU A 396 15.94 6.85 -5.38
C LEU A 396 16.97 5.79 -5.79
N VAL A 397 16.76 4.53 -5.40
CA VAL A 397 17.52 3.37 -5.87
C VAL A 397 17.46 3.17 -7.39
N THR A 398 16.45 3.72 -8.07
CA THR A 398 16.34 3.71 -9.52
C THR A 398 15.60 4.97 -9.99
N PRO A 399 16.13 5.73 -10.96
CA PRO A 399 15.39 6.88 -11.49
C PRO A 399 14.07 6.44 -12.14
N PRO A 400 13.02 7.27 -12.10
CA PRO A 400 11.82 7.02 -12.88
C PRO A 400 12.15 6.89 -14.37
N ALA A 401 11.35 6.14 -15.12
CA ALA A 401 11.39 6.25 -16.57
C ALA A 401 10.96 7.68 -16.93
N PRO A 402 11.77 8.48 -17.66
CA PRO A 402 11.45 9.88 -17.87
C PRO A 402 10.10 10.04 -18.58
N ARG A 403 9.84 9.24 -19.62
CA ARG A 403 8.59 9.29 -20.37
C ARG A 403 7.75 8.04 -20.16
N MET A 404 6.46 8.23 -20.01
CA MET A 404 5.47 7.16 -19.95
C MET A 404 4.30 7.43 -20.89
N ASN A 405 3.56 6.36 -21.20
CA ASN A 405 2.27 6.46 -21.87
C ASN A 405 1.17 6.06 -20.88
N THR A 406 0.57 7.07 -20.27
CA THR A 406 -0.44 6.94 -19.21
C THR A 406 -1.67 6.24 -19.75
N PHE A 407 -2.18 6.66 -20.90
CA PHE A 407 -3.42 6.11 -21.46
C PHE A 407 -3.29 4.63 -21.85
N SER A 408 -2.13 4.19 -22.37
CA SER A 408 -1.86 2.77 -22.64
C SER A 408 -1.83 1.94 -21.37
N MET A 409 -1.25 2.47 -20.29
CA MET A 409 -1.27 1.81 -19.00
C MET A 409 -2.69 1.74 -18.43
N VAL A 410 -3.43 2.85 -18.47
CA VAL A 410 -4.82 2.92 -18.02
C VAL A 410 -5.70 1.92 -18.75
N ALA A 411 -5.61 1.84 -20.09
CA ALA A 411 -6.36 0.88 -20.89
C ALA A 411 -6.09 -0.58 -20.46
N ARG A 412 -4.82 -0.93 -20.16
CA ARG A 412 -4.46 -2.25 -19.63
C ARG A 412 -5.05 -2.52 -18.24
N LYS A 413 -5.09 -1.51 -17.38
CA LYS A 413 -5.59 -1.63 -16.00
C LYS A 413 -7.11 -1.75 -15.96
N ILE A 414 -7.83 -0.97 -16.78
CA ILE A 414 -9.28 -1.11 -16.97
C ILE A 414 -9.60 -2.53 -17.46
N ALA A 415 -8.87 -3.04 -18.47
CA ALA A 415 -9.07 -4.39 -18.98
C ALA A 415 -8.84 -5.50 -17.94
N ARG A 416 -8.10 -5.21 -16.86
CA ARG A 416 -7.81 -6.12 -15.74
C ARG A 416 -8.71 -5.87 -14.53
N GLY A 417 -9.69 -4.97 -14.62
CA GLY A 417 -10.56 -4.60 -13.49
C GLY A 417 -9.82 -3.88 -12.35
N GLN A 418 -8.70 -3.22 -12.62
CA GLN A 418 -7.89 -2.53 -11.61
C GLN A 418 -8.37 -1.09 -11.39
N THR A 419 -9.68 -0.94 -11.18
CA THR A 419 -10.40 0.33 -11.06
C THR A 419 -11.34 0.30 -9.87
N THR A 420 -11.66 1.47 -9.31
CA THR A 420 -12.66 1.65 -8.24
C THR A 420 -13.73 2.66 -8.67
N PRO A 421 -14.53 2.34 -9.70
CA PRO A 421 -15.53 3.27 -10.23
C PRO A 421 -16.73 3.44 -9.28
N PRO A 422 -17.45 4.57 -9.37
CA PRO A 422 -18.74 4.74 -8.70
C PRO A 422 -19.82 3.84 -9.34
N PRO A 423 -20.99 3.65 -8.69
CA PRO A 423 -22.06 2.79 -9.22
C PRO A 423 -22.55 3.15 -10.63
N ASP A 424 -22.60 4.44 -10.97
CA ASP A 424 -23.00 4.94 -12.29
C ASP A 424 -21.84 5.71 -12.94
N VAL A 425 -20.82 4.97 -13.36
CA VAL A 425 -19.63 5.54 -14.01
C VAL A 425 -19.96 6.25 -15.32
N ALA A 426 -20.95 5.77 -16.09
CA ALA A 426 -21.33 6.38 -17.36
C ALA A 426 -21.90 7.79 -17.16
N ALA A 427 -22.82 7.97 -16.20
CA ALA A 427 -23.35 9.29 -15.87
C ALA A 427 -22.26 10.23 -15.35
N VAL A 428 -21.33 9.74 -14.53
CA VAL A 428 -20.21 10.53 -14.01
C VAL A 428 -19.27 10.97 -15.16
N MET A 429 -18.93 10.09 -16.08
CA MET A 429 -18.10 10.41 -17.24
C MET A 429 -18.78 11.40 -18.19
N ALA A 430 -20.10 11.30 -18.38
CA ALA A 430 -20.87 12.29 -19.13
C ALA A 430 -20.82 13.67 -18.46
N GLY A 431 -21.00 13.73 -17.14
CA GLY A 431 -20.86 14.97 -16.36
C GLY A 431 -19.46 15.59 -16.48
N PHE A 432 -18.40 14.77 -16.53
CA PHE A 432 -17.05 15.27 -16.78
C PHE A 432 -16.88 15.84 -18.20
N ALA A 433 -17.47 15.21 -19.21
CA ALA A 433 -17.45 15.74 -20.58
C ALA A 433 -18.16 17.11 -20.66
N GLU A 434 -19.32 17.24 -20.01
CA GLU A 434 -20.06 18.51 -19.90
C GLU A 434 -19.28 19.59 -19.14
N ALA A 435 -18.45 19.19 -18.17
CA ALA A 435 -17.56 20.08 -17.43
C ALA A 435 -16.32 20.54 -18.24
N GLY A 436 -16.17 20.09 -19.48
CA GLY A 436 -15.08 20.47 -20.39
C GLY A 436 -13.95 19.44 -20.49
N GLU A 437 -14.06 18.29 -19.81
CA GLU A 437 -13.00 17.27 -19.75
C GLU A 437 -13.14 16.19 -20.84
N GLY A 438 -13.82 16.53 -21.95
CA GLY A 438 -14.10 15.61 -23.07
C GLY A 438 -12.84 14.97 -23.67
N TRP A 439 -11.70 15.68 -23.64
CA TRP A 439 -10.42 15.15 -24.10
C TRP A 439 -9.96 13.95 -23.26
N TYR A 440 -10.09 14.02 -21.93
CA TYR A 440 -9.80 12.89 -21.04
C TYR A 440 -10.85 11.79 -21.18
N VAL A 441 -12.14 12.15 -21.23
CA VAL A 441 -13.22 11.17 -21.37
C VAL A 441 -13.03 10.32 -22.63
N SER A 442 -12.68 10.93 -23.77
CA SER A 442 -12.44 10.23 -25.03
C SER A 442 -11.28 9.21 -25.00
N ARG A 443 -10.35 9.35 -24.05
CA ARG A 443 -9.20 8.45 -23.84
C ARG A 443 -9.48 7.30 -22.88
N HIS A 444 -10.68 7.27 -22.30
CA HIS A 444 -11.13 6.22 -21.40
C HIS A 444 -12.43 5.55 -21.88
N PRO A 445 -12.54 5.12 -23.15
CA PRO A 445 -13.79 4.65 -23.74
C PRO A 445 -14.32 3.33 -23.13
N ARG A 446 -13.52 2.67 -22.29
CA ARG A 446 -13.91 1.44 -21.57
C ARG A 446 -14.45 1.69 -20.17
N LEU A 447 -14.45 2.95 -19.70
CA LEU A 447 -15.13 3.36 -18.47
C LEU A 447 -16.59 3.77 -18.73
N THR A 448 -16.95 4.04 -19.98
CA THR A 448 -18.29 4.45 -20.43
C THR A 448 -19.09 3.30 -20.99
#